data_AF-A0A966T7C8-F1
#
_entry.id   AF-A0A966T7C8-F1
#
_cell.length_a   1.000
_cell.length_b   1.000
_cell.length_c   1.000
_cell.angle_alpha   90.00
_cell.angle_beta   90.00
_cell.angle_gamma   90.00
#
_symmetry.space_group_name_H-M   'P 1'
#
loop_
_entity.id
_entity.type
_entity.pdbx_description
1 polymer ?
#
loop_
_entity_poly.entity_id
_entity_poly.type
_entity_poly.pdbx_seq_one_letter_code
_entity_poly.pdbx_strand_id
1 'polypeptide(L)' 'MWAAGLHKQHDAMVVRDLALRNGAIVRGIGADTNAFCPPLVTTDAEIARLMDAYASALHEHVKSVG' A
#
# COMPACT_ATOMS: atom_id res chain seq x y z
N MET A 1 12.52 -6.93 0.06
CA MET A 1 11.42 -6.63 1.00
C MET A 1 11.62 -5.22 1.52
N TRP A 2 10.57 -4.41 1.57
CA TRP A 2 10.57 -3.09 2.21
C TRP A 2 9.23 -2.84 2.89
N ALA A 3 9.11 -1.75 3.65
CA ALA A 3 7.87 -1.34 4.29
C ALA A 3 7.67 0.17 4.21
N ALA A 4 6.41 0.60 4.14
CA ALA A 4 6.00 1.98 4.26
C ALA A 4 5.39 2.20 5.66
N GLY A 5 5.99 3.11 6.42
CA GLY A 5 5.35 3.69 7.60
C GLY A 5 4.32 4.72 7.15
N LEU A 6 3.12 4.66 7.72
CA LEU A 6 1.99 5.50 7.37
C LEU A 6 1.86 6.69 8.32
N HIS A 7 1.42 7.82 7.78
CA HIS A 7 1.00 8.95 8.60
C HIS A 7 -0.21 8.55 9.47
N LYS A 8 -0.34 9.13 10.67
CA LYS A 8 -1.39 8.80 11.67
C LYS A 8 -2.84 8.93 11.18
N GLN A 9 -3.05 9.61 10.05
CA GLN A 9 -4.35 9.73 9.41
C GLN A 9 -4.77 8.45 8.65
N HIS A 10 -3.87 7.49 8.46
CA HIS A 10 -4.15 6.24 7.78
C HIS A 10 -4.24 5.06 8.75
N ASP A 11 -5.20 4.18 8.51
CA ASP A 11 -5.21 2.83 9.06
C ASP A 11 -4.58 1.85 8.06
N ALA A 12 -3.48 1.21 8.46
CA ALA A 12 -2.73 0.27 7.62
C ALA A 12 -3.55 -0.95 7.18
N MET A 13 -4.57 -1.36 7.93
CA MET A 13 -5.44 -2.47 7.58
C MET A 13 -6.44 -2.08 6.51
N VAL A 14 -6.98 -0.85 6.60
CA VAL A 14 -7.88 -0.30 5.58
C VAL A 14 -7.13 -0.03 4.28
N VAL A 15 -5.94 0.58 4.36
CA VAL A 15 -5.08 0.82 3.19
C VAL A 15 -4.65 -0.49 2.53
N ARG A 16 -4.36 -1.55 3.30
CA ARG A 16 -4.08 -2.88 2.76
C ARG A 16 -5.23 -3.40 1.90
N ASP A 17 -6.46 -3.29 2.39
CA ASP A 17 -7.64 -3.82 1.68
C ASP A 17 -7.96 -3.00 0.42
N LEU A 18 -7.78 -1.68 0.50
CA LEU A 18 -7.83 -0.78 -0.64
C LEU A 18 -6.78 -1.12 -1.70
N ALA A 19 -5.53 -1.33 -1.27
CA ALA A 19 -4.43 -1.68 -2.15
C ALA A 19 -4.74 -2.99 -2.90
N LEU A 20 -5.26 -4.01 -2.20
CA LEU A 20 -5.66 -5.28 -2.82
C LEU A 20 -6.71 -5.08 -3.92
N ARG A 21 -7.72 -4.24 -3.67
CA ARG A 21 -8.73 -3.88 -4.67
C ARG A 21 -8.13 -3.15 -5.87
N ASN A 22 -7.11 -2.34 -5.64
CA ASN A 22 -6.43 -1.54 -6.66
C ASN A 22 -5.33 -2.31 -7.41
N GLY A 23 -5.10 -3.59 -7.09
CA GLY A 23 -4.12 -4.46 -7.77
C GLY A 23 -2.75 -4.53 -7.09
N ALA A 24 -2.61 -4.02 -5.87
CA ALA A 24 -1.39 -4.08 -5.06
C ALA A 24 -1.57 -4.97 -3.82
N ILE A 25 -0.78 -6.03 -3.71
CA ILE A 25 -0.79 -6.89 -2.52
C ILE A 25 0.27 -6.42 -1.53
N VAL A 26 -0.17 -6.00 -0.35
CA VAL A 26 0.70 -5.61 0.76
C VAL A 26 0.31 -6.34 2.04
N ARG A 27 1.21 -6.40 3.01
CA ARG A 27 0.92 -6.94 4.35
C ARG A 27 0.79 -5.80 5.36
N GLY A 28 -0.35 -5.70 6.04
CA GLY A 28 -0.48 -4.85 7.23
C GLY A 28 0.37 -5.39 8.39
N ILE A 29 1.13 -4.52 9.04
CA ILE A 29 1.88 -4.78 10.26
C ILE A 29 1.44 -3.73 11.29
N GLY A 30 0.67 -4.14 12.29
CA GLY A 30 0.04 -3.18 13.20
C GLY A 30 -0.90 -2.22 12.46
N ALA A 31 -1.14 -1.06 13.07
CA ALA A 31 -2.07 -0.05 12.54
C ALA A 31 -1.41 0.98 11.61
N ASP A 32 -0.08 0.99 11.51
CA ASP A 32 0.68 2.09 10.91
C ASP A 32 1.65 1.67 9.80
N THR A 33 1.75 0.37 9.48
CA THR A 33 2.78 -0.11 8.55
C THR A 33 2.22 -1.06 7.49
N ASN A 34 2.63 -0.88 6.23
CA ASN A 34 2.41 -1.84 5.15
C ASN A 34 3.74 -2.33 4.56
N ALA A 35 3.92 -3.65 4.52
CA ALA A 35 5.10 -4.31 3.99
C ALA A 35 4.88 -4.86 2.57
N PHE A 36 5.93 -4.78 1.75
CA PHE A 36 5.98 -5.15 0.35
C PHE A 36 7.03 -6.24 0.12
N CYS A 37 6.63 -7.31 -0.55
CA CYS A 37 7.45 -8.50 -0.80
C CYS A 37 7.33 -8.96 -2.26
N PRO A 38 7.64 -8.12 -3.27
CA PRO A 38 7.62 -8.60 -4.65
C PRO A 38 8.73 -9.63 -4.89
N PRO A 39 8.58 -10.49 -5.93
CA PRO A 39 9.65 -11.34 -6.42
C PRO A 39 10.94 -10.56 -6.75
N LEU A 40 12.09 -11.20 -6.63
CA LEU A 40 13.38 -10.56 -6.97
C LEU A 40 13.56 -10.27 -8.48
N VAL A 41 12.73 -10.88 -9.32
CA VAL A 41 12.70 -10.66 -10.77
C VAL A 41 11.81 -9.47 -11.17
N THR A 42 11.10 -8.86 -10.22
CA THR A 42 10.22 -7.72 -10.50
C THR A 42 11.02 -6.54 -11.04
N THR A 43 10.57 -6.02 -12.17
CA THR A 43 11.19 -4.90 -12.89
C THR A 43 10.80 -3.56 -12.28
N ASP A 44 11.59 -2.52 -12.52
CA ASP A 44 11.29 -1.16 -12.06
C ASP A 44 9.91 -0.66 -12.55
N ALA A 45 9.50 -1.03 -13.77
CA ALA A 45 8.19 -0.69 -14.31
C ALA A 45 7.02 -1.42 -13.60
N GLU A 46 7.26 -2.62 -13.08
CA GLU A 46 6.29 -3.33 -12.24
C GLU A 46 6.24 -2.75 -10.83
N ILE A 47 7.38 -2.36 -10.27
CA ILE A 47 7.44 -1.62 -9.00
C ILE A 47 6.68 -0.29 -9.12
N ALA A 48 6.87 0.45 -10.22
CA ALA A 48 6.14 1.70 -10.45
C ALA A 48 4.62 1.48 -10.44
N ARG A 49 4.12 0.48 -11.20
CA ARG A 49 2.69 0.12 -11.23
C ARG A 49 2.15 -0.29 -9.86
N LEU A 50 2.93 -1.06 -9.10
CA LEU A 50 2.60 -1.43 -7.72
C LEU A 50 2.46 -0.19 -6.83
N MET A 51 3.39 0.77 -6.96
CA MET A 51 3.36 2.00 -6.19
C MET A 51 2.22 2.94 -6.59
N ASP A 52 1.85 2.98 -7.89
CA ASP A 52 0.70 3.75 -8.37
C ASP A 52 -0.62 3.22 -7.78
N ALA A 53 -0.81 1.90 -7.80
CA ALA A 53 -1.98 1.25 -7.19
C ALA A 53 -2.05 1.50 -5.67
N TYR A 54 -0.91 1.44 -4.99
CA TYR A 54 -0.81 1.73 -3.57
C TYR A 54 -1.08 3.21 -3.24
N ALA A 55 -0.57 4.13 -4.05
CA ALA A 55 -0.84 5.57 -3.90
C ALA A 55 -2.33 5.88 -4.09
N SER A 56 -3.00 5.22 -5.04
CA SER A 56 -4.45 5.32 -5.22
C SER A 56 -5.21 4.89 -3.96
N ALA A 57 -4.79 3.79 -3.32
CA ALA A 57 -5.37 3.32 -2.07
C ALA A 57 -5.21 4.33 -0.92
N LEU A 58 -4.03 4.96 -0.80
CA LEU A 58 -3.80 6.02 0.19
C LEU A 58 -4.72 7.22 -0.04
N HIS A 59 -4.86 7.67 -1.29
CA HIS A 59 -5.74 8.79 -1.62
C HIS A 59 -7.23 8.48 -1.37
N GLU A 60 -7.69 7.26 -1.68
CA GLU A 60 -9.06 6.83 -1.38
C GLU A 60 -9.31 6.82 0.13
N HIS A 61 -8.36 6.30 0.92
CA HIS A 61 -8.50 6.30 2.37
C HIS A 61 -8.64 7.71 2.94
N VAL A 62 -7.77 8.66 2.53
CA VAL A 62 -7.85 10.06 3.00
C VAL A 62 -9.22 10.66 2.71
N LYS A 63 -9.78 10.43 1.51
CA LYS A 63 -11.12 10.92 1.15
C LYS A 63 -12.26 10.28 1.97
N SER A 64 -12.03 9.13 2.58
CA SER A 64 -13.04 8.43 3.39
C SER A 64 -13.04 8.83 4.87
N VAL A 65 -11.96 9.47 5.35
CA VAL A 65 -11.77 9.82 6.77
C VAL A 65 -11.59 11.33 7.02
N GLY A 66 -11.38 12.13 5.97
CA GLY A 66 -11.36 13.59 6.01
C GLY A 66 -12.67 14.18 5.56
#